data_AF-A0A7Y7TQP8-F1
#
_entry.id   AF-A0A7Y7TQP8-F1
#
_cell.length_a   1.000
_cell.length_b   1.000
_cell.length_c   1.000
_cell.angle_alpha   90.00
_cell.angle_beta   90.00
_cell.angle_gamma   90.00
#
_symmetry.space_group_name_H-M   'P 1'
#
loop_
_entity.id
_entity.type
_entity.pdbx_description
1 polymer ?
#
loop_
_entity_poly.entity_id
_entity_poly.type
_entity_poly.pdbx_seq_one_letter_code
_entity_poly.pdbx_strand_id
1 'polypeptide(L)'
;MKIILKTTIILLFQLLSYQSFSQDKTTITTLDSSDVFYIGVDNPINVFVPYVDIKKVKIIVTGGTATPISYGKFNIIVSDGTEVIIKVTAKINGLDQGKGTFKFKIRKLPEPTATIKGKSGKDIVLTKTELLNTEGLNVAPINYNYTISSFTFSYTVSGAVKKVKNTGNKFNLNVIEAMNKLKAGQKVTFENIKAVGAKNTIKLLSPLVVKIVEK
;
A
#
# COMPACT_ATOMS: atom_id res chain seq x y z
N MET A 1 -45.37 -41.11 25.77
CA MET A 1 -45.19 -39.70 26.18
C MET A 1 -43.72 -39.33 26.48
N LYS A 2 -42.96 -40.10 27.28
CA LYS A 2 -41.56 -39.79 27.63
C LYS A 2 -40.55 -39.73 26.46
N ILE A 3 -40.78 -40.49 25.38
CA ILE A 3 -39.89 -40.52 24.21
C ILE A 3 -40.00 -39.24 23.38
N ILE A 4 -41.24 -38.76 23.13
CA ILE A 4 -41.50 -37.55 22.34
C ILE A 4 -40.87 -36.32 23.01
N LEU A 5 -40.95 -36.23 24.34
CA LEU A 5 -40.35 -35.12 25.10
C LEU A 5 -38.81 -35.09 24.97
N LYS A 6 -38.17 -36.27 24.92
CA LYS A 6 -36.70 -36.38 24.80
C LYS A 6 -36.21 -35.96 23.41
N THR A 7 -36.94 -36.32 22.35
CA THR A 7 -36.57 -35.96 20.97
C THR A 7 -36.74 -34.46 20.71
N THR A 8 -37.81 -33.85 21.25
CA THR A 8 -38.03 -32.40 21.13
C THR A 8 -36.96 -31.58 21.86
N ILE A 9 -36.50 -32.03 23.04
CA ILE A 9 -35.42 -31.36 23.77
C ILE A 9 -34.09 -31.43 23.00
N ILE A 10 -33.78 -32.59 22.38
CA ILE A 10 -32.54 -32.74 21.59
C ILE A 10 -32.58 -31.87 20.33
N LEU A 11 -33.71 -31.81 19.61
CA LEU A 11 -33.87 -30.94 18.45
C LEU A 11 -33.79 -29.45 18.83
N LEU A 12 -34.35 -29.05 19.97
CA LEU A 12 -34.26 -27.67 20.47
C LEU A 12 -32.81 -27.32 20.84
N PHE A 13 -32.07 -28.25 21.44
CA PHE A 13 -30.66 -28.06 21.78
C PHE A 13 -29.78 -27.95 20.52
N GLN A 14 -30.07 -28.72 19.48
CA GLN A 14 -29.40 -28.59 18.19
C GLN A 14 -29.75 -27.28 17.47
N LEU A 15 -30.98 -26.80 17.57
CA LEU A 15 -31.35 -25.49 17.02
C LEU A 15 -30.64 -24.34 17.74
N LEU A 16 -30.50 -24.40 19.07
CA LEU A 16 -29.74 -23.42 19.85
C LEU A 16 -28.23 -23.46 19.54
N SER A 17 -27.66 -24.65 19.32
CA SER A 17 -26.24 -24.78 18.97
C SER A 17 -25.92 -24.31 17.55
N TYR A 18 -26.84 -24.49 16.59
CA TYR A 18 -26.70 -23.92 15.24
C TYR A 18 -26.63 -22.39 15.24
N GLN A 19 -27.42 -21.71 16.09
CA GLN A 19 -27.34 -20.25 16.25
C GLN A 19 -25.98 -19.80 16.82
N SER A 20 -25.31 -20.65 17.60
CA SER A 20 -24.00 -20.35 18.19
C SER A 20 -22.84 -20.47 17.20
N PHE A 21 -23.07 -21.04 16.01
CA PHE A 21 -22.04 -21.25 14.97
C PHE A 21 -22.01 -20.16 13.89
N SER A 22 -22.94 -19.20 13.90
CA SER A 22 -22.73 -17.92 13.20
C SER A 22 -21.79 -17.08 14.06
N GLN A 23 -20.57 -16.84 13.57
CA GLN A 23 -19.60 -16.02 14.31
C GLN A 23 -20.06 -14.55 14.27
N ASP A 24 -20.85 -14.14 15.27
CA ASP A 24 -21.36 -12.77 15.47
C ASP A 24 -20.25 -11.83 15.93
N LYS A 25 -19.20 -11.71 15.10
CA LYS A 25 -18.02 -10.91 15.40
C LYS A 25 -18.07 -9.62 14.61
N THR A 26 -17.97 -8.50 15.32
CA THR A 26 -17.70 -7.19 14.70
C THR A 26 -16.43 -7.29 13.88
N THR A 27 -16.45 -6.73 12.66
CA THR A 27 -15.29 -6.71 11.78
C THR A 27 -14.94 -5.27 11.39
N ILE A 28 -13.62 -5.06 11.21
CA ILE A 28 -13.09 -3.86 10.58
C ILE A 28 -12.33 -4.33 9.35
N THR A 29 -12.72 -3.84 8.17
CA THR A 29 -12.05 -4.14 6.91
C THR A 29 -11.36 -2.88 6.41
N THR A 30 -10.05 -2.97 6.20
CA THR A 30 -9.18 -1.93 5.61
C THR A 30 -9.05 -2.11 4.10
N LEU A 31 -8.78 -1.05 3.35
CA LEU A 31 -8.58 -1.17 1.89
C LEU A 31 -7.20 -1.75 1.51
N ASP A 32 -6.13 -1.37 2.22
CA ASP A 32 -4.75 -1.60 1.76
C ASP A 32 -3.93 -2.59 2.61
N SER A 33 -4.21 -2.72 3.91
CA SER A 33 -3.48 -3.63 4.82
C SER A 33 -4.27 -3.98 6.06
N SER A 34 -4.38 -5.27 6.38
CA SER A 34 -5.27 -5.80 7.43
C SER A 34 -4.99 -5.32 8.85
N ASP A 35 -3.79 -4.82 9.15
CA ASP A 35 -3.36 -4.52 10.53
C ASP A 35 -2.48 -3.27 10.67
N VAL A 36 -2.42 -2.42 9.64
CA VAL A 36 -1.51 -1.25 9.60
C VAL A 36 -2.21 0.00 9.09
N PHE A 37 -1.99 1.11 9.80
CA PHE A 37 -2.25 2.46 9.30
C PHE A 37 -0.95 3.18 8.95
N TYR A 38 -0.98 3.91 7.84
CA TYR A 38 0.15 4.67 7.33
C TYR A 38 0.06 6.14 7.72
N ILE A 39 1.17 6.68 8.21
CA ILE A 39 1.30 8.09 8.56
C ILE A 39 1.22 8.96 7.30
N GLY A 40 0.47 10.06 7.38
CA GLY A 40 0.44 11.11 6.37
C GLY A 40 -0.45 10.83 5.15
N VAL A 41 -1.18 9.72 5.15
CA VAL A 41 -2.16 9.35 4.12
C VAL A 41 -3.50 8.97 4.76
N ASP A 42 -4.55 8.95 3.94
CA ASP A 42 -5.87 8.47 4.34
C ASP A 42 -5.85 6.96 4.52
N ASN A 43 -6.43 6.46 5.63
CA ASN A 43 -6.57 5.04 5.91
C ASN A 43 -8.06 4.70 6.04
N PRO A 44 -8.77 4.44 4.92
CA PRO A 44 -10.19 4.13 4.94
C PRO A 44 -10.46 2.75 5.55
N ILE A 45 -11.44 2.70 6.46
CA ILE A 45 -11.94 1.48 7.09
C ILE A 45 -13.45 1.35 6.91
N ASN A 46 -13.92 0.11 6.86
CA ASN A 46 -15.34 -0.26 6.95
C ASN A 46 -15.56 -1.02 8.26
N VAL A 47 -16.53 -0.58 9.05
CA VAL A 47 -16.91 -1.21 10.32
C VAL A 47 -18.25 -1.89 10.12
N PHE A 48 -18.31 -3.18 10.45
CA PHE A 48 -19.53 -3.98 10.39
C PHE A 48 -19.83 -4.60 11.75
N VAL A 49 -21.05 -4.40 12.23
CA VAL A 49 -21.56 -4.96 13.48
C VAL A 49 -22.82 -5.77 13.13
N PRO A 50 -22.80 -7.10 13.29
CA PRO A 50 -23.97 -7.95 13.03
C PRO A 50 -25.20 -7.49 13.82
N TYR A 51 -26.38 -7.57 13.18
CA TYR A 51 -27.71 -7.29 13.78
C TYR A 51 -27.89 -5.89 14.38
N VAL A 52 -27.02 -4.94 14.05
CA VAL A 52 -27.12 -3.55 14.50
C VAL A 52 -27.24 -2.65 13.27
N ASP A 53 -28.21 -1.74 13.30
CA ASP A 53 -28.29 -0.66 12.30
C ASP A 53 -26.99 0.16 12.35
N ILE A 54 -26.32 0.26 11.21
CA ILE A 54 -25.04 0.95 11.07
C ILE A 54 -25.08 2.41 11.53
N LYS A 55 -26.25 3.07 11.51
CA LYS A 55 -26.45 4.44 12.03
C LYS A 55 -26.27 4.54 13.54
N LYS A 56 -26.42 3.42 14.25
CA LYS A 56 -26.26 3.32 15.71
C LYS A 56 -24.85 2.90 16.11
N VAL A 57 -23.97 2.60 15.14
CA VAL A 57 -22.57 2.23 15.37
C VAL A 57 -21.72 3.49 15.45
N LYS A 58 -20.87 3.55 16.47
CA LYS A 58 -19.88 4.60 16.67
C LYS A 58 -18.52 3.97 16.94
N ILE A 59 -17.46 4.70 16.59
CA ILE A 59 -16.10 4.34 16.94
C ILE A 59 -15.47 5.40 17.83
N ILE A 60 -14.63 4.94 18.75
CA ILE A 60 -13.74 5.77 19.54
C ILE A 60 -12.33 5.37 19.16
N VAL A 61 -11.53 6.34 18.75
CA VAL A 61 -10.16 6.12 18.27
C VAL A 61 -9.17 6.73 19.25
N THR A 62 -8.11 6.00 19.56
CA THR A 62 -6.99 6.44 20.40
C THR A 62 -5.69 6.22 19.63
N GLY A 63 -4.79 7.20 19.65
CA GLY A 63 -3.57 7.18 18.82
C GLY A 63 -3.77 7.71 17.39
N GLY A 64 -4.92 8.31 17.12
CA GLY A 64 -5.26 8.91 15.82
C GLY A 64 -6.62 9.60 15.88
N THR A 65 -7.08 10.10 14.75
CA THR A 65 -8.43 10.67 14.59
C THR A 65 -9.22 9.88 13.56
N ALA A 66 -10.55 9.93 13.67
CA ALA A 66 -11.46 9.34 12.70
C ALA A 66 -12.39 10.40 12.13
N THR A 67 -12.47 10.44 10.80
CA THR A 67 -13.42 11.28 10.08
C THR A 67 -14.46 10.39 9.39
N PRO A 68 -15.76 10.59 9.61
CA PRO A 68 -16.79 9.81 8.92
C PRO A 68 -16.77 10.14 7.41
N ILE A 69 -16.77 9.10 6.59
CA ILE A 69 -16.94 9.22 5.12
C ILE A 69 -18.42 9.00 4.77
N SER A 70 -18.98 7.91 5.28
CA SER A 70 -20.39 7.54 5.19
C SER A 70 -20.74 6.57 6.31
N TYR A 71 -21.98 6.10 6.39
CA TYR A 71 -22.38 5.16 7.45
C TYR A 71 -21.50 3.90 7.44
N GLY A 72 -20.86 3.63 8.57
CA GLY A 72 -19.95 2.50 8.72
C GLY A 72 -18.59 2.65 8.05
N LYS A 73 -18.34 3.77 7.36
CA LYS A 73 -17.06 4.06 6.70
C LYS A 73 -16.38 5.25 7.36
N PHE A 74 -15.14 5.05 7.77
CA PHE A 74 -14.35 6.07 8.44
C PHE A 74 -12.98 6.18 7.79
N ASN A 75 -12.43 7.39 7.75
CA ASN A 75 -11.04 7.61 7.42
C ASN A 75 -10.25 7.77 8.73
N ILE A 76 -9.21 6.97 8.92
CA ILE A 76 -8.32 7.08 10.08
C ILE A 76 -7.09 7.89 9.68
N ILE A 77 -6.82 8.97 10.43
CA ILE A 77 -5.63 9.80 10.27
C ILE A 77 -4.72 9.58 11.47
N VAL A 78 -3.45 9.28 11.18
CA VAL A 78 -2.38 9.10 12.18
C VAL A 78 -1.19 9.99 11.85
N SER A 79 -0.66 10.66 12.88
CA SER A 79 0.48 11.57 12.79
C SER A 79 1.79 10.92 13.22
N ASP A 80 1.74 10.07 14.23
CA ASP A 80 2.88 9.55 14.98
C ASP A 80 2.47 8.34 15.85
N GLY A 81 3.40 7.81 16.63
CA GLY A 81 3.18 6.66 17.51
C GLY A 81 3.36 5.30 16.83
N THR A 82 2.98 4.23 17.53
CA THR A 82 3.20 2.84 17.10
C THR A 82 1.91 2.01 17.00
N GLU A 83 0.82 2.44 17.64
CA GLU A 83 -0.45 1.72 17.68
C GLU A 83 -1.64 2.69 17.68
N VAL A 84 -2.70 2.31 16.95
CA VAL A 84 -4.05 2.88 17.06
C VAL A 84 -4.96 1.84 17.67
N ILE A 85 -5.78 2.27 18.63
CA ILE A 85 -6.84 1.44 19.21
C ILE A 85 -8.18 1.99 18.75
N ILE A 86 -8.99 1.13 18.14
CA ILE A 86 -10.36 1.44 17.73
C ILE A 86 -11.32 0.63 18.61
N LYS A 87 -12.11 1.34 19.41
CA LYS A 87 -13.24 0.75 20.17
C LYS A 87 -14.52 0.97 19.40
N VAL A 88 -15.24 -0.11 19.12
CA VAL A 88 -16.54 -0.06 18.44
C VAL A 88 -17.64 -0.14 19.50
N THR A 89 -18.60 0.77 19.40
CA THR A 89 -19.77 0.84 20.29
C THR A 89 -21.04 0.90 19.46
N ALA A 90 -22.14 0.37 19.99
CA ALA A 90 -23.45 0.46 19.37
C ALA A 90 -24.50 0.87 20.39
N LYS A 91 -25.40 1.78 20.02
CA LYS A 91 -26.54 2.15 20.85
C LYS A 91 -27.67 1.11 20.70
N ILE A 92 -27.95 0.36 21.76
CA ILE A 92 -29.00 -0.66 21.81
C ILE A 92 -29.87 -0.37 23.04
N ASN A 93 -31.18 -0.25 22.83
CA ASN A 93 -32.15 0.08 23.89
C ASN A 93 -31.76 1.35 24.68
N GLY A 94 -31.21 2.36 23.99
CA GLY A 94 -30.81 3.63 24.58
C GLY A 94 -29.42 3.63 25.24
N LEU A 95 -28.82 2.46 25.47
CA LEU A 95 -27.51 2.31 26.12
C LEU A 95 -26.41 2.03 25.10
N ASP A 96 -25.23 2.60 25.34
CA ASP A 96 -24.04 2.29 24.53
C ASP A 96 -23.44 0.96 25.00
N GLN A 97 -23.37 -0.01 24.09
CA GLN A 97 -22.76 -1.32 24.34
C GLN A 97 -21.45 -1.44 23.56
N GLY A 98 -20.40 -1.93 24.21
CA GLY A 98 -19.14 -2.27 23.55
C GLY A 98 -19.32 -3.46 22.59
N LYS A 99 -18.83 -3.32 21.36
CA LYS A 99 -18.91 -4.33 20.29
C LYS A 99 -17.56 -4.85 19.81
N GLY A 100 -16.46 -4.33 20.37
CA GLY A 100 -15.13 -4.86 20.12
C GLY A 100 -14.05 -3.80 20.32
N THR A 101 -12.81 -4.27 20.48
CA THR A 101 -11.61 -3.42 20.49
C THR A 101 -10.62 -4.01 19.49
N PHE A 102 -10.12 -3.16 18.60
CA PHE A 102 -9.21 -3.54 17.51
C PHE A 102 -7.94 -2.71 17.63
N LYS A 103 -6.80 -3.35 17.38
CA LYS A 103 -5.48 -2.72 17.47
C LYS A 103 -4.82 -2.77 16.10
N PHE A 104 -4.34 -1.63 15.65
CA PHE A 104 -3.65 -1.47 14.37
C PHE A 104 -2.26 -0.89 14.63
N LYS A 105 -1.25 -1.37 13.92
CA LYS A 105 0.09 -0.80 14.00
C LYS A 105 0.16 0.47 13.18
N ILE A 106 0.95 1.44 13.65
CA ILE A 106 1.27 2.63 12.87
C ILE A 106 2.60 2.39 12.16
N ARG A 107 2.64 2.62 10.85
CA ARG A 107 3.85 2.55 10.05
C ARG A 107 4.02 3.82 9.23
N LYS A 108 5.28 4.16 8.94
CA LYS A 108 5.57 5.13 7.89
C LYS A 108 5.32 4.47 6.54
N LEU A 109 4.93 5.28 5.56
CA LEU A 109 4.93 4.84 4.17
C LEU A 109 6.35 4.35 3.82
N PRO A 110 6.50 3.16 3.23
CA PRO A 110 7.76 2.76 2.63
C PRO A 110 8.28 3.87 1.70
N GLU A 111 9.56 4.23 1.85
CA GLU A 111 10.15 5.25 0.98
C GLU A 111 10.14 4.75 -0.48
N PRO A 112 9.70 5.57 -1.43
CA PRO A 112 9.69 5.19 -2.84
C PRO A 112 11.12 5.01 -3.33
N THR A 113 11.32 4.00 -4.18
CA THR A 113 12.61 3.72 -4.82
C THR A 113 12.42 3.59 -6.32
N ALA A 114 13.36 4.13 -7.10
CA ALA A 114 13.36 3.92 -8.53
C ALA A 114 13.74 2.46 -8.82
N THR A 115 13.18 1.90 -9.88
CA THR A 115 13.50 0.55 -10.34
C THR A 115 13.61 0.50 -11.85
N ILE A 116 14.41 -0.44 -12.35
CA ILE A 116 14.51 -0.82 -13.75
C ILE A 116 14.48 -2.34 -13.83
N LYS A 117 13.54 -2.91 -14.60
CA LYS A 117 13.20 -4.35 -14.58
C LYS A 117 13.02 -4.92 -13.16
N GLY A 118 12.39 -4.16 -12.25
CA GLY A 118 12.18 -4.58 -10.86
C GLY A 118 13.42 -4.57 -9.96
N LYS A 119 14.59 -4.19 -10.49
CA LYS A 119 15.85 -4.06 -9.72
C LYS A 119 16.06 -2.60 -9.32
N SER A 120 16.62 -2.37 -8.14
CA SER A 120 16.99 -1.04 -7.62
C SER A 120 18.44 -0.99 -7.16
N GLY A 121 18.95 0.20 -6.89
CA GLY A 121 20.30 0.41 -6.33
C GLY A 121 21.40 0.53 -7.38
N LYS A 122 22.65 0.28 -6.94
CA LYS A 122 23.87 0.61 -7.71
C LYS A 122 24.56 -0.59 -8.36
N ASP A 123 24.07 -1.81 -8.11
CA ASP A 123 24.69 -3.05 -8.58
C ASP A 123 23.76 -3.81 -9.53
N ILE A 124 23.07 -3.07 -10.40
CA ILE A 124 22.14 -3.65 -11.36
C ILE A 124 22.95 -4.18 -12.55
N VAL A 125 22.74 -5.45 -12.88
CA VAL A 125 23.35 -6.09 -14.05
C VAL A 125 22.25 -6.41 -15.06
N LEU A 126 22.45 -5.92 -16.29
CA LEU A 126 21.56 -6.14 -17.46
C LEU A 126 22.41 -6.32 -18.72
N THR A 127 21.94 -7.14 -19.65
CA THR A 127 22.47 -7.11 -21.02
C THR A 127 22.03 -5.82 -21.74
N LYS A 128 22.74 -5.44 -22.80
CA LYS A 128 22.34 -4.28 -23.62
C LYS A 128 20.92 -4.43 -24.18
N THR A 129 20.57 -5.64 -24.62
CA THR A 129 19.24 -5.97 -25.13
C THR A 129 18.16 -5.82 -24.05
N GLU A 130 18.42 -6.28 -22.83
CA GLU A 130 17.45 -6.10 -21.74
C GLU A 130 17.24 -4.63 -21.36
N LEU A 131 18.31 -3.82 -21.39
CA LEU A 131 18.22 -2.40 -21.14
C LEU A 131 17.38 -1.70 -22.22
N LEU A 132 17.61 -2.00 -23.49
CA LEU A 132 16.86 -1.45 -24.63
C LEU A 132 15.40 -1.91 -24.67
N ASN A 133 15.11 -3.13 -24.24
CA ASN A 133 13.75 -3.67 -24.15
C ASN A 133 12.96 -3.13 -22.96
N THR A 134 13.60 -2.33 -22.09
CA THR A 134 12.91 -1.68 -20.98
C THR A 134 12.35 -0.34 -21.46
N GLU A 135 11.05 -0.12 -21.32
CA GLU A 135 10.42 1.13 -21.78
C GLU A 135 10.80 2.36 -20.93
N GLY A 136 11.16 2.15 -19.67
CA GLY A 136 11.27 3.23 -18.70
C GLY A 136 11.68 2.79 -17.30
N LEU A 137 11.73 3.77 -16.41
CA LEU A 137 11.90 3.54 -14.97
C LEU A 137 10.53 3.40 -14.29
N ASN A 138 10.48 2.64 -13.21
CA ASN A 138 9.30 2.48 -12.37
C ASN A 138 9.58 2.91 -10.93
N VAL A 139 8.54 3.08 -10.12
CA VAL A 139 8.67 3.30 -8.68
C VAL A 139 8.17 2.08 -7.92
N ALA A 140 8.95 1.64 -6.94
CA ALA A 140 8.54 0.62 -5.99
C ALA A 140 8.47 1.23 -4.57
N PRO A 141 7.48 0.81 -3.76
CA PRO A 141 6.40 -0.11 -4.12
C PRO A 141 5.27 0.60 -4.91
N ILE A 142 4.55 -0.17 -5.74
CA ILE A 142 3.57 0.36 -6.73
C ILE A 142 2.32 0.96 -6.06
N ASN A 143 1.96 0.47 -4.88
CA ASN A 143 0.72 0.77 -4.16
C ASN A 143 0.56 2.23 -3.70
N TYR A 144 1.60 3.07 -3.79
CA TYR A 144 1.55 4.44 -3.25
C TYR A 144 1.49 5.54 -4.31
N ASN A 145 1.11 5.21 -5.55
CA ASN A 145 0.81 6.19 -6.61
C ASN A 145 1.93 7.21 -6.88
N TYR A 146 3.19 6.78 -6.80
CA TYR A 146 4.32 7.60 -7.24
C TYR A 146 4.60 7.39 -8.72
N THR A 147 4.75 8.49 -9.46
CA THR A 147 5.12 8.47 -10.89
C THR A 147 6.41 9.25 -11.10
N ILE A 148 7.36 8.69 -11.86
CA ILE A 148 8.59 9.40 -12.22
C ILE A 148 8.25 10.53 -13.20
N SER A 149 8.57 11.76 -12.81
CA SER A 149 8.35 12.96 -13.61
C SER A 149 9.55 13.32 -14.47
N SER A 150 10.76 12.99 -14.04
CA SER A 150 11.99 13.20 -14.83
C SER A 150 13.17 12.43 -14.26
N PHE A 151 14.19 12.23 -15.09
CA PHE A 151 15.50 11.76 -14.66
C PHE A 151 16.58 12.24 -15.64
N THR A 152 17.85 12.04 -15.26
CA THR A 152 19.01 12.26 -16.13
C THR A 152 19.72 10.94 -16.37
N PHE A 153 19.93 10.60 -17.63
CA PHE A 153 20.71 9.45 -18.05
C PHE A 153 22.16 9.87 -18.30
N SER A 154 23.08 9.28 -17.55
CA SER A 154 24.51 9.60 -17.59
C SER A 154 25.31 8.37 -18.04
N TYR A 155 26.16 8.56 -19.04
CA TYR A 155 26.96 7.50 -19.64
C TYR A 155 28.33 8.02 -20.09
N THR A 156 29.30 7.14 -20.28
CA THR A 156 30.64 7.51 -20.75
C THR A 156 30.85 7.06 -22.20
N VAL A 157 31.26 7.97 -23.06
CA VAL A 157 31.65 7.69 -24.45
C VAL A 157 32.92 8.45 -24.76
N SER A 158 33.91 7.78 -25.36
CA SER A 158 35.22 8.35 -25.70
C SER A 158 35.90 9.07 -24.53
N GLY A 159 35.82 8.50 -23.33
CA GLY A 159 36.45 9.05 -22.11
C GLY A 159 35.71 10.22 -21.46
N ALA A 160 34.63 10.75 -22.06
CA ALA A 160 33.85 11.85 -21.52
C ALA A 160 32.49 11.38 -21.00
N VAL A 161 32.07 11.91 -19.84
CA VAL A 161 30.71 11.72 -19.32
C VAL A 161 29.74 12.60 -20.09
N LYS A 162 28.71 12.00 -20.65
CA LYS A 162 27.58 12.67 -21.30
C LYS A 162 26.32 12.47 -20.48
N LYS A 163 25.47 13.50 -20.45
CA LYS A 163 24.19 13.50 -19.72
C LYS A 163 23.04 13.81 -20.66
N VAL A 164 21.96 13.05 -20.56
CA VAL A 164 20.74 13.23 -21.36
C VAL A 164 19.57 13.40 -20.39
N LYS A 165 18.85 14.52 -20.49
CA LYS A 165 17.64 14.74 -19.69
C LYS A 165 16.48 13.95 -20.28
N ASN A 166 15.66 13.38 -19.41
CA ASN A 166 14.45 12.67 -19.76
C ASN A 166 13.26 13.22 -18.97
N THR A 167 12.17 13.51 -19.67
CA THR A 167 10.89 13.90 -19.08
C THR A 167 9.96 12.70 -19.03
N GLY A 168 9.31 12.50 -17.90
CA GLY A 168 8.49 11.31 -17.63
C GLY A 168 9.32 10.08 -17.28
N ASN A 169 8.60 8.98 -17.08
CA ASN A 169 9.15 7.69 -16.69
C ASN A 169 9.68 6.88 -17.89
N LYS A 170 9.08 7.05 -19.07
CA LYS A 170 9.48 6.38 -20.32
C LYS A 170 10.73 7.01 -20.93
N PHE A 171 11.56 6.18 -21.57
CA PHE A 171 12.77 6.62 -22.26
C PHE A 171 12.42 7.39 -23.53
N ASN A 172 12.97 8.60 -23.66
CA ASN A 172 12.89 9.36 -24.90
C ASN A 172 13.93 8.88 -25.92
N LEU A 173 13.80 9.35 -27.17
CA LEU A 173 14.70 8.97 -28.27
C LEU A 173 16.17 9.26 -27.95
N ASN A 174 16.49 10.38 -27.31
CA ASN A 174 17.86 10.74 -26.96
C ASN A 174 18.50 9.72 -25.98
N VAL A 175 17.72 9.21 -25.02
CA VAL A 175 18.15 8.16 -24.10
C VAL A 175 18.38 6.85 -24.85
N ILE A 176 17.47 6.47 -25.76
CA ILE A 176 17.58 5.25 -26.56
C ILE A 176 18.81 5.31 -27.49
N GLU A 177 19.03 6.43 -28.17
CA GLU A 177 20.22 6.66 -29.01
C GLU A 177 21.52 6.61 -28.20
N ALA A 178 21.51 7.16 -26.98
CA ALA A 178 22.64 7.05 -26.08
C ALA A 178 22.90 5.59 -25.67
N MET A 179 21.85 4.81 -25.38
CA MET A 179 21.95 3.38 -25.07
C MET A 179 22.51 2.57 -26.24
N ASN A 180 22.16 2.92 -27.48
CA ASN A 180 22.68 2.25 -28.67
C ASN A 180 24.20 2.42 -28.85
N LYS A 181 24.80 3.49 -28.31
CA LYS A 181 26.25 3.73 -28.37
C LYS A 181 27.05 2.93 -27.34
N LEU A 182 26.37 2.28 -26.39
CA LEU A 182 27.02 1.59 -25.28
C LEU A 182 27.57 0.22 -25.69
N LYS A 183 28.64 -0.18 -25.01
CA LYS A 183 29.30 -1.48 -25.13
C LYS A 183 29.18 -2.25 -23.81
N ALA A 184 29.35 -3.57 -23.88
CA ALA A 184 29.46 -4.38 -22.67
C ALA A 184 30.65 -3.94 -21.80
N GLY A 185 30.54 -4.18 -20.50
CA GLY A 185 31.49 -3.73 -19.48
C GLY A 185 31.27 -2.29 -18.99
N GLN A 186 30.55 -1.46 -19.75
CA GLN A 186 30.28 -0.07 -19.34
C GLN A 186 29.23 0.01 -18.23
N LYS A 187 29.31 1.06 -17.42
CA LYS A 187 28.27 1.45 -16.46
C LYS A 187 27.52 2.67 -16.95
N VAL A 188 26.21 2.66 -16.76
CA VAL A 188 25.35 3.83 -16.96
C VAL A 188 24.59 4.14 -15.69
N THR A 189 24.25 5.41 -15.51
CA THR A 189 23.58 5.89 -14.31
C THR A 189 22.30 6.62 -14.69
N PHE A 190 21.20 6.26 -14.03
CA PHE A 190 20.01 7.09 -13.97
C PHE A 190 20.07 7.89 -12.67
N GLU A 191 20.23 9.19 -12.78
CA GLU A 191 20.41 10.10 -11.65
C GLU A 191 19.39 11.24 -11.70
N ASN A 192 19.32 12.03 -10.62
CA ASN A 192 18.34 13.12 -10.49
C ASN A 192 16.90 12.65 -10.76
N ILE A 193 16.57 11.43 -10.32
CA ILE A 193 15.27 10.81 -10.56
C ILE A 193 14.25 11.49 -9.66
N LYS A 194 13.32 12.23 -10.26
CA LYS A 194 12.23 12.90 -9.54
C LYS A 194 10.96 12.09 -9.70
N ALA A 195 10.30 11.79 -8.58
CA ALA A 195 8.97 11.20 -8.55
C ALA A 195 7.98 12.17 -7.92
N VAL A 196 6.75 12.14 -8.41
CA VAL A 196 5.62 12.90 -7.90
C VAL A 196 4.64 11.91 -7.27
N GLY A 197 4.34 12.12 -5.99
CA GLY A 197 3.36 11.32 -5.25
C GLY A 197 2.03 12.04 -5.07
N ALA A 198 1.18 11.47 -4.21
CA ALA A 198 -0.07 12.10 -3.80
C ALA A 198 0.17 13.54 -3.31
N LYS A 199 -0.80 14.43 -3.60
CA LYS A 199 -0.75 15.87 -3.29
C LYS A 199 0.42 16.62 -3.96
N ASN A 200 0.89 16.18 -5.13
CA ASN A 200 1.97 16.80 -5.91
C ASN A 200 3.31 16.92 -5.17
N THR A 201 3.55 16.05 -4.18
CA THR A 201 4.81 16.04 -3.44
C THR A 201 5.93 15.49 -4.32
N ILE A 202 7.02 16.26 -4.48
CA ILE A 202 8.19 15.84 -5.25
C ILE A 202 9.19 15.15 -4.32
N LYS A 203 9.60 13.93 -4.70
CA LYS A 203 10.64 13.16 -4.03
C LYS A 203 11.81 12.93 -4.99
N LEU A 204 13.02 13.18 -4.51
CA LEU A 204 14.25 12.81 -5.19
C LEU A 204 14.61 11.37 -4.80
N LEU A 205 14.67 10.48 -5.78
CA LEU A 205 14.94 9.06 -5.56
C LEU A 205 16.44 8.76 -5.74
N SER A 206 16.90 7.72 -5.06
CA SER A 206 18.27 7.21 -5.20
C SER A 206 18.59 6.84 -6.66
N PRO A 207 19.82 7.09 -7.12
CA PRO A 207 20.22 6.78 -8.49
C PRO A 207 20.26 5.27 -8.73
N LEU A 208 20.07 4.89 -9.99
CA LEU A 208 20.25 3.53 -10.46
C LEU A 208 21.55 3.44 -11.24
N VAL A 209 22.41 2.48 -10.91
CA VAL A 209 23.63 2.23 -11.68
C VAL A 209 23.54 0.84 -12.30
N VAL A 210 23.59 0.80 -13.63
CA VAL A 210 23.46 -0.42 -14.42
C VAL A 210 24.80 -0.72 -15.08
N LYS A 211 25.37 -1.89 -14.76
CA LYS A 211 26.50 -2.47 -15.48
C LYS A 211 25.97 -3.30 -16.65
N ILE A 212 26.45 -2.98 -17.84
CA ILE A 212 26.11 -3.70 -19.06
C ILE A 212 27.01 -4.92 -19.18
N VAL A 213 26.41 -6.08 -19.39
CA VAL A 213 27.14 -7.35 -19.62
C VAL A 213 26.84 -7.89 -21.02
N GLU A 214 27.71 -8.76 -21.50
CA GLU A 214 27.43 -9.59 -22.67
C GLU A 214 26.34 -10.61 -22.35
N LYS A 215 25.65 -11.10 -23.38
CA LYS A 215 24.62 -12.13 -23.25
C LYS A 215 25.27 -13.48 -22.97
#